data_AF-A0A919FSV4-F1
#
_entry.id   AF-A0A919FSV4-F1
#
_cell.length_a   1.000
_cell.length_b   1.000
_cell.length_c   1.000
_cell.angle_alpha   90.00
_cell.angle_beta   90.00
_cell.angle_gamma   90.00
#
_symmetry.space_group_name_H-M   'P 1'
#
loop_
_entity.id
_entity.type
_entity.pdbx_description
1 polymer ?
#
loop_
_entity_poly.entity_id
_entity_poly.type
_entity_poly.pdbx_seq_one_letter_code
_entity_poly.pdbx_strand_id
1 'polypeptide(L)'
;MSDVVAGDASRSTEQATGKDRTPGPAALVLRPFGYLGMTLLWTVIWLIALAIPAGTLAYLAFDDPEAVVGNLSQRFANPVEAIAMVVFLVPLLALIMGPGAIFHLPFMCWPPAVLCLTYTLRALRPSYAGEKLSFTTYQARGESIGPPTVGDLALSLQPVRSTRFTDAVMRFYIAGWSLDGPMFKAMLPVGAAWSFLVPVVVPGFDPTLRVVCLGVAVVLTLVSLVLGVRAFRGRFFPA
;
A
#
# COMPACT_ATOMS: atom_id res chain seq x y z
N MET A 1 -21.71 -1.06 -10.47
CA MET A 1 -20.51 -1.42 -9.63
C MET A 1 -19.45 -2.19 -10.42
N SER A 2 -19.84 -2.94 -11.46
CA SER A 2 -18.95 -3.38 -12.55
C SER A 2 -18.12 -2.24 -13.15
N ASP A 3 -18.72 -1.07 -13.28
CA ASP A 3 -18.15 0.04 -14.07
C ASP A 3 -17.06 0.83 -13.33
N VAL A 4 -16.95 0.67 -12.00
CA VAL A 4 -15.89 1.31 -11.18
C VAL A 4 -14.65 0.41 -11.07
N VAL A 5 -14.81 -0.89 -11.28
CA VAL A 5 -13.73 -1.88 -11.12
C VAL A 5 -13.17 -2.34 -12.46
N ALA A 6 -13.99 -2.34 -13.51
CA ALA A 6 -13.55 -2.52 -14.87
C ALA A 6 -13.52 -1.15 -15.53
N GLY A 7 -12.34 -0.52 -15.60
CA GLY A 7 -12.14 0.53 -16.60
C GLY A 7 -12.61 0.00 -17.95
N ASP A 8 -13.30 0.83 -18.73
CA ASP A 8 -13.98 0.42 -19.95
C ASP A 8 -13.05 -0.40 -20.85
N ALA A 9 -13.26 -1.71 -20.89
CA ALA A 9 -12.40 -2.63 -21.62
C ALA A 9 -12.35 -2.24 -23.10
N SER A 10 -13.42 -1.62 -23.62
CA SER A 10 -13.52 -1.16 -25.01
C SER A 10 -12.44 -0.14 -25.38
N ARG A 11 -12.05 0.77 -24.47
CA ARG A 11 -10.96 1.75 -24.70
C ARG A 11 -9.58 1.10 -24.84
N SER A 12 -9.36 -0.03 -24.17
CA SER A 12 -8.11 -0.79 -24.33
C SER A 12 -8.14 -1.70 -25.57
N THR A 13 -9.32 -2.05 -26.06
CA THR A 13 -9.50 -2.75 -27.35
C THR A 13 -9.25 -1.85 -28.56
N GLU A 14 -9.63 -0.57 -28.48
CA GLU A 14 -9.51 0.38 -29.61
C GLU A 14 -8.05 0.73 -29.95
N GLN A 15 -7.16 0.86 -28.94
CA GLN A 15 -5.72 1.00 -29.16
C GLN A 15 -5.01 -0.31 -29.53
N ALA A 16 -5.65 -1.47 -29.33
CA ALA A 16 -5.14 -2.78 -29.68
C ALA A 16 -5.64 -3.29 -31.06
N THR A 17 -6.02 -2.37 -31.95
CA THR A 17 -6.36 -2.67 -33.36
C THR A 17 -5.18 -3.21 -34.19
N GLY A 18 -3.99 -3.34 -33.59
CA GLY A 18 -2.87 -4.09 -34.13
C GLY A 18 -3.02 -5.61 -33.96
N LYS A 19 -3.84 -6.25 -34.80
CA LYS A 19 -3.86 -7.70 -35.11
C LYS A 19 -3.87 -8.61 -33.86
N ASP A 20 -5.03 -9.20 -33.56
CA ASP A 20 -5.17 -10.37 -32.65
C ASP A 20 -4.20 -11.49 -33.04
N ARG A 21 -2.97 -11.42 -32.55
CA ARG A 21 -2.00 -12.50 -32.67
C ARG A 21 -2.33 -13.47 -31.56
N THR A 22 -3.00 -14.55 -31.93
CA THR A 22 -3.10 -15.75 -31.09
C THR A 22 -1.70 -16.05 -30.52
N PRO A 23 -1.54 -16.16 -29.19
CA PRO A 23 -0.23 -16.39 -28.58
C PRO A 23 0.42 -17.63 -29.17
N GLY A 24 1.68 -17.52 -29.59
CA GLY A 24 2.44 -18.68 -30.07
C GLY A 24 2.64 -19.72 -28.96
N PRO A 25 2.92 -21.00 -29.30
CA PRO A 25 3.10 -22.08 -28.32
C PRO A 25 4.15 -21.76 -27.24
N ALA A 26 5.28 -21.15 -27.64
CA ALA A 26 6.33 -20.73 -26.70
C ALA A 26 5.83 -19.69 -25.69
N ALA A 27 5.00 -18.74 -26.13
CA ALA A 27 4.43 -17.72 -25.24
C ALA A 27 3.48 -18.35 -24.20
N LEU A 28 2.72 -19.37 -24.59
CA LEU A 28 1.84 -20.11 -23.66
C LEU A 28 2.65 -20.88 -22.61
N VAL A 29 3.74 -21.53 -23.00
CA VAL A 29 4.62 -22.29 -22.08
C VAL A 29 5.36 -21.36 -21.11
N LEU A 30 5.82 -20.19 -21.57
CA LEU A 30 6.54 -19.22 -20.74
C LEU A 30 5.63 -18.36 -19.86
N ARG A 31 4.34 -18.30 -20.18
CA ARG A 31 3.33 -17.52 -19.44
C ARG A 31 3.33 -17.72 -17.92
N PRO A 32 3.29 -18.95 -17.36
CA PRO A 32 3.32 -19.15 -15.93
C PRO A 32 4.60 -18.61 -15.29
N PHE A 33 5.74 -18.73 -15.97
CA PHE A 33 7.02 -18.19 -15.49
C PHE A 33 7.05 -16.66 -15.48
N GLY A 34 6.47 -16.01 -16.49
CA GLY A 34 6.32 -14.56 -16.51
C GLY A 34 5.50 -14.03 -15.33
N TYR A 35 4.34 -14.64 -15.06
CA TYR A 35 3.53 -14.26 -13.89
C TYR A 35 4.19 -14.63 -12.57
N LEU A 36 4.93 -15.75 -12.50
CA LEU A 36 5.67 -16.14 -11.30
C LEU A 36 6.78 -15.14 -10.99
N GLY A 37 7.56 -14.72 -12.00
CA GLY A 37 8.58 -13.68 -11.85
C GLY A 37 7.98 -12.35 -11.34
N MET A 38 6.84 -11.94 -11.90
CA MET A 38 6.13 -10.74 -11.43
C MET A 38 5.57 -10.91 -10.01
N THR A 39 5.12 -12.11 -9.64
CA THR A 39 4.68 -12.43 -8.27
C THR A 39 5.83 -12.23 -7.29
N LEU A 40 7.00 -12.79 -7.59
CA LEU A 40 8.19 -12.66 -6.76
C LEU A 40 8.62 -11.20 -6.64
N LEU A 41 8.68 -10.47 -7.76
CA LEU A 41 9.01 -9.04 -7.78
C LEU A 41 8.09 -8.23 -6.86
N TRP A 42 6.77 -8.34 -7.05
CA TRP A 42 5.81 -7.58 -6.24
C TRP A 42 5.81 -8.01 -4.78
N THR A 43 6.06 -9.29 -4.49
CA THR A 43 6.23 -9.77 -3.12
C THR A 43 7.45 -9.14 -2.47
N VAL A 44 8.59 -9.07 -3.17
CA VAL A 44 9.79 -8.40 -2.66
C VAL A 44 9.54 -6.92 -2.40
N ILE A 45 8.90 -6.21 -3.34
CA ILE A 45 8.55 -4.79 -3.15
C ILE A 45 7.61 -4.62 -1.95
N TRP A 46 6.62 -5.49 -1.80
CA TRP A 46 5.72 -5.49 -0.65
C TRP A 46 6.47 -5.72 0.67
N LEU A 47 7.39 -6.67 0.72
CA LEU A 47 8.23 -6.91 1.91
C LEU A 47 9.11 -5.70 2.22
N ILE A 48 9.69 -5.04 1.22
CA ILE A 48 10.43 -3.79 1.40
C ILE A 48 9.50 -2.70 1.94
N ALA A 49 8.28 -2.56 1.39
CA ALA A 49 7.30 -1.58 1.86
C ALA A 49 6.93 -1.79 3.34
N LEU A 50 6.78 -3.04 3.79
CA LEU A 50 6.58 -3.37 5.20
C LEU A 50 7.85 -3.15 6.05
N ALA A 51 9.02 -3.41 5.48
CA ALA A 51 10.30 -3.25 6.15
C ALA A 51 10.69 -1.77 6.35
N ILE A 52 10.18 -0.82 5.56
CA ILE A 52 10.47 0.60 5.78
C ILE A 52 10.01 1.06 7.18
N PRO A 53 8.71 1.03 7.56
CA PRO A 53 8.28 1.52 8.86
C PRO A 53 8.84 0.68 10.03
N ALA A 54 8.91 -0.64 9.88
CA ALA A 54 9.43 -1.53 10.92
C ALA A 54 10.96 -1.45 11.06
N GLY A 55 11.66 -1.42 9.93
CA GLY A 55 13.12 -1.32 9.84
C GLY A 55 13.63 0.05 10.30
N THR A 56 12.89 1.14 10.07
CA THR A 56 13.23 2.44 10.66
C THR A 56 13.17 2.40 12.19
N LEU A 57 12.16 1.75 12.79
CA LEU A 57 12.12 1.56 14.25
C LEU A 57 13.26 0.69 14.76
N ALA A 58 13.57 -0.41 14.06
CA ALA A 58 14.70 -1.25 14.40
C ALA A 58 16.03 -0.49 14.30
N TYR A 59 16.24 0.26 13.22
CA TYR A 59 17.42 1.11 13.02
C TYR A 59 17.62 2.09 14.18
N LEU A 60 16.54 2.80 14.58
CA LEU A 60 16.59 3.71 15.72
C LEU A 60 16.89 3.01 17.05
N ALA A 61 16.49 1.75 17.21
CA ALA A 61 16.73 0.98 18.42
C ALA A 61 18.16 0.44 18.53
N PHE A 62 18.89 0.27 17.42
CA PHE A 62 20.17 -0.45 17.38
C PHE A 62 21.39 0.37 16.96
N ASP A 63 21.26 1.38 16.08
CA ASP A 63 22.43 2.08 15.51
C ASP A 63 23.12 2.99 16.54
N ASP A 64 22.35 3.89 17.17
CA ASP A 64 22.81 4.78 18.25
C ASP A 64 21.64 5.25 19.14
N PRO A 65 21.15 4.40 20.06
CA PRO A 65 20.00 4.73 20.88
C PRO A 65 20.27 5.87 21.87
N GLU A 66 21.51 6.02 22.35
CA GLU A 66 21.89 7.08 23.28
C GLU A 66 21.81 8.46 22.62
N ALA A 67 22.28 8.60 21.38
CA ALA A 67 22.11 9.84 20.62
C ALA A 67 20.63 10.16 20.37
N VAL A 68 19.79 9.17 20.09
CA VAL A 68 18.34 9.39 19.91
C VAL A 68 17.71 9.92 21.20
N VAL A 69 17.97 9.28 22.34
CA VAL A 69 17.44 9.71 23.65
C VAL A 69 17.96 11.10 24.01
N GLY A 70 19.27 11.33 23.88
CA GLY A 70 19.92 12.62 24.16
C GLY A 70 19.35 13.75 23.32
N ASN A 71 19.30 13.59 21.99
CA ASN A 71 18.76 14.61 21.09
C ASN A 71 17.28 14.91 21.36
N LEU A 72 16.47 13.90 21.64
CA LEU A 72 15.05 14.11 21.95
C LEU A 72 14.87 14.79 23.30
N SER A 73 15.60 14.37 24.34
CA SER A 73 15.56 14.99 25.67
C SER A 73 15.94 16.47 25.62
N GLN A 74 16.99 16.82 24.87
CA GLN A 74 17.43 18.21 24.71
C GLN A 74 16.37 19.07 24.01
N ARG A 75 15.76 18.55 22.94
CA ARG A 75 14.67 19.24 22.23
C ARG A 75 13.42 19.42 23.10
N PHE A 76 13.10 18.44 23.95
CA PHE A 76 11.96 18.55 24.87
C PHE A 76 12.24 19.44 26.09
N ALA A 77 13.51 19.65 26.46
CA ALA A 77 13.90 20.60 27.49
C ALA A 77 13.70 22.06 27.06
N ASN A 78 13.76 22.34 25.74
CA ASN A 78 13.45 23.65 25.17
C ASN A 78 11.97 23.72 24.75
N PRO A 79 11.11 24.56 25.38
CA PRO A 79 9.68 24.59 25.07
C PRO A 79 9.37 24.98 23.62
N VAL A 80 10.20 25.83 23.00
CA VAL A 80 10.00 26.24 21.60
C VAL A 80 10.26 25.08 20.64
N GLU A 81 11.33 24.32 20.88
CA GLU A 81 11.67 23.14 20.08
C GLU A 81 10.68 22.00 20.30
N ALA A 82 10.23 21.80 21.53
CA ALA A 82 9.17 20.84 21.87
C ALA A 82 7.87 21.15 21.12
N ILE A 83 7.43 22.41 21.13
CA ILE A 83 6.26 22.85 20.37
C ILE A 83 6.49 22.65 18.88
N ALA A 84 7.64 23.04 18.34
CA ALA A 84 7.94 22.86 16.92
C ALA A 84 7.91 21.38 16.52
N MET A 85 8.45 20.49 17.35
CA MET A 85 8.43 19.05 17.10
C MET A 85 7.00 18.49 17.11
N VAL A 86 6.19 18.86 18.10
CA VAL A 86 4.80 18.37 18.20
C VAL A 86 3.90 18.95 17.11
N VAL A 87 4.07 20.22 16.74
CA VAL A 87 3.20 20.92 15.78
C VAL A 87 3.60 20.63 14.33
N PHE A 88 4.88 20.45 14.03
CA PHE A 88 5.34 20.27 12.64
C PHE A 88 5.81 18.83 12.37
N LEU A 89 6.70 18.29 13.21
CA LEU A 89 7.32 17.00 12.92
C LEU A 89 6.33 15.84 13.10
N VAL A 90 5.57 15.81 14.20
CA VAL A 90 4.60 14.71 14.45
C VAL A 90 3.52 14.62 13.37
N PRO A 91 2.86 15.73 12.93
CA PRO A 91 1.90 15.66 11.84
C PRO A 91 2.53 15.27 10.51
N LEU A 92 3.75 15.74 10.22
CA LEU A 92 4.47 15.34 9.02
C LEU A 92 4.80 13.84 9.03
N LEU A 93 5.29 13.31 10.14
CA LEU A 93 5.53 11.87 10.31
C LEU A 93 4.22 11.09 10.24
N ALA A 94 3.13 11.59 10.83
CA ALA A 94 1.83 10.95 10.75
C ALA A 94 1.31 10.85 9.31
N LEU A 95 1.55 11.90 8.51
CA LEU A 95 1.19 11.94 7.09
C LEU A 95 2.01 10.95 6.26
N ILE A 96 3.33 10.92 6.47
CA ILE A 96 4.25 10.06 5.72
C ILE A 96 4.05 8.59 6.13
N MET A 97 4.05 8.30 7.42
CA MET A 97 4.00 6.94 7.94
C MET A 97 2.61 6.34 7.84
N GLY A 98 1.54 7.08 8.17
CA GLY A 98 0.19 6.54 8.21
C GLY A 98 -0.37 6.25 6.81
N PRO A 99 -0.89 7.27 6.10
CA PRO A 99 -1.36 7.11 4.74
C PRO A 99 -0.30 6.59 3.77
N GLY A 100 0.93 7.12 3.81
CA GLY A 100 1.98 6.77 2.85
C GLY A 100 2.54 5.36 3.06
N ALA A 101 3.30 5.18 4.14
CA ALA A 101 4.11 3.98 4.35
C ALA A 101 3.33 2.77 4.85
N ILE A 102 2.33 2.97 5.73
CA ILE A 102 1.57 1.86 6.34
C ILE A 102 0.38 1.46 5.46
N PHE A 103 -0.27 2.43 4.79
CA PHE A 103 -1.45 2.16 3.97
C PHE A 103 -1.13 2.06 2.47
N HIS A 104 -0.79 3.15 1.80
CA HIS A 104 -0.70 3.16 0.34
C HIS A 104 0.38 2.21 -0.19
N LEU A 105 1.60 2.26 0.35
CA LEU A 105 2.70 1.41 -0.13
C LEU A 105 2.38 -0.09 -0.07
N PRO A 106 1.94 -0.67 1.07
CA PRO A 106 1.60 -2.08 1.11
C PRO A 106 0.43 -2.42 0.18
N PHE A 107 -0.62 -1.61 0.13
CA PHE A 107 -1.81 -1.87 -0.69
C PHE A 107 -1.59 -1.62 -2.19
N MET A 108 -0.56 -0.89 -2.59
CA MET A 108 -0.11 -0.84 -3.98
C MET A 108 0.62 -2.12 -4.40
N CYS A 109 1.27 -2.82 -3.47
CA CYS A 109 2.22 -3.89 -3.77
C CYS A 109 1.67 -5.31 -3.57
N TRP A 110 0.93 -5.55 -2.48
CA TRP A 110 0.43 -6.90 -2.17
C TRP A 110 -0.67 -7.37 -3.15
N PRO A 111 -1.63 -6.53 -3.60
CA PRO A 111 -2.66 -7.00 -4.52
C PRO A 111 -2.08 -7.44 -5.88
N PRO A 112 -1.14 -6.71 -6.51
CA PRO A 112 -0.46 -7.21 -7.71
C PRO A 112 0.26 -8.53 -7.50
N ALA A 113 0.94 -8.74 -6.36
CA ALA A 113 1.57 -10.01 -6.05
C ALA A 113 0.55 -11.16 -6.05
N VAL A 114 -0.57 -10.97 -5.36
CA VAL A 114 -1.65 -11.97 -5.26
C VAL A 114 -2.33 -12.20 -6.62
N LEU A 115 -2.56 -11.16 -7.41
CA LEU A 115 -3.13 -11.27 -8.75
C LEU A 115 -2.19 -12.00 -9.70
N CYS A 116 -0.89 -11.66 -9.71
CA CYS A 116 0.12 -12.38 -10.47
C CYS A 116 0.18 -13.86 -10.09
N LEU A 117 0.16 -14.19 -8.80
CA LEU A 117 0.14 -15.58 -8.34
C LEU A 117 -1.11 -16.31 -8.86
N THR A 118 -2.26 -15.63 -8.80
CA THR A 118 -3.52 -16.16 -9.35
C THR A 118 -3.40 -16.43 -10.85
N TYR A 119 -2.75 -15.54 -11.60
CA TYR A 119 -2.52 -15.71 -13.04
C TYR A 119 -1.51 -16.82 -13.35
N THR A 120 -0.48 -17.01 -12.53
CA THR A 120 0.41 -18.16 -12.62
C THR A 120 -0.39 -19.46 -12.49
N LEU A 121 -1.22 -19.57 -11.45
CA LEU A 121 -2.04 -20.76 -11.21
C LEU A 121 -3.07 -21.01 -12.32
N ARG A 122 -3.67 -19.94 -12.88
CA ARG A 122 -4.57 -20.04 -14.04
C ARG A 122 -3.82 -20.44 -15.31
N ALA A 123 -2.62 -19.92 -15.55
CA ALA A 123 -1.81 -20.23 -16.73
C ALA A 123 -1.36 -21.70 -16.78
N LEU A 124 -1.23 -22.36 -15.63
CA LEU A 124 -0.95 -23.80 -15.54
C LEU A 124 -2.14 -24.69 -15.91
N ARG A 125 -3.36 -24.13 -15.98
CA ARG A 125 -4.58 -24.88 -16.28
C ARG A 125 -4.86 -24.84 -17.79
N PRO A 126 -4.99 -26.00 -18.47
CA PRO A 126 -5.25 -26.05 -19.92
C PRO A 126 -6.51 -25.30 -20.35
N SER A 127 -7.53 -25.23 -19.48
CA SER A 127 -8.78 -24.51 -19.75
C SER A 127 -8.63 -23.00 -19.95
N TYR A 128 -7.48 -22.42 -19.59
CA TYR A 128 -7.17 -20.99 -19.74
C TYR A 128 -6.11 -20.71 -20.81
N ALA A 129 -5.63 -21.73 -21.53
CA ALA A 129 -4.53 -21.57 -22.49
C ALA A 129 -4.87 -20.57 -23.62
N GLY A 130 -6.11 -20.58 -24.11
CA GLY A 130 -6.54 -19.70 -25.21
C GLY A 130 -6.97 -18.29 -24.79
N GLU A 131 -6.96 -17.96 -23.50
CA GLU A 131 -7.56 -16.72 -23.00
C GLU A 131 -6.51 -15.76 -22.45
N LYS A 132 -6.70 -14.45 -22.66
CA LYS A 132 -5.96 -13.40 -21.95
C LYS A 132 -6.34 -13.44 -20.46
N LEU A 133 -5.35 -13.43 -19.56
CA LEU A 133 -5.59 -13.58 -18.10
C LEU A 133 -5.63 -12.23 -17.39
N SER A 134 -4.91 -11.25 -17.93
CA SER A 134 -4.82 -9.91 -17.37
C SER A 134 -4.78 -8.84 -18.45
N PHE A 135 -5.27 -7.65 -18.13
CA PHE A 135 -5.17 -6.46 -18.99
C PHE A 135 -4.73 -5.24 -18.18
N THR A 136 -4.55 -4.12 -18.87
CA THR A 136 -4.15 -2.84 -18.30
C THR A 136 -5.18 -1.80 -18.71
N THR A 137 -5.65 -1.00 -17.76
CA THR A 137 -6.42 0.22 -18.04
C THR A 137 -5.60 1.44 -17.66
N TYR A 138 -6.07 2.61 -18.06
CA TYR A 138 -5.44 3.88 -17.74
C TYR A 138 -6.41 4.71 -16.89
N GLN A 139 -5.95 5.20 -15.75
CA GLN A 139 -6.68 6.14 -14.91
C GLN A 139 -6.28 7.57 -15.24
N ALA A 140 -7.26 8.47 -15.25
CA ALA A 140 -7.04 9.85 -15.60
C ALA A 140 -6.09 10.53 -14.62
N ARG A 141 -5.34 11.52 -15.12
CA ARG A 141 -4.40 12.30 -14.32
C ARG A 141 -5.06 12.88 -13.05
N GLY A 142 -4.41 12.68 -11.91
CA GLY A 142 -4.85 13.20 -10.61
C GLY A 142 -5.81 12.29 -9.83
N GLU A 143 -6.26 11.17 -10.42
CA GLU A 143 -7.12 10.19 -9.73
C GLU A 143 -6.31 9.16 -8.92
N SER A 144 -4.99 9.11 -9.14
CA SER A 144 -4.08 8.11 -8.57
C SER A 144 -2.85 8.72 -7.88
N ILE A 145 -2.26 7.98 -6.94
CA ILE A 145 -1.01 8.32 -6.24
C ILE A 145 0.20 7.84 -7.05
N GLY A 146 1.14 8.75 -7.28
CA GLY A 146 2.42 8.47 -7.94
C GLY A 146 3.17 9.78 -8.22
N PRO A 147 4.39 9.74 -8.78
CA PRO A 147 5.02 10.92 -9.36
C PRO A 147 4.03 11.59 -10.32
N PRO A 148 4.04 12.92 -10.49
CA PRO A 148 3.20 13.58 -11.49
C PRO A 148 3.52 12.97 -12.86
N THR A 149 2.69 12.02 -13.28
CA THR A 149 2.83 11.40 -14.58
C THR A 149 2.43 12.45 -15.62
N VAL A 150 3.20 12.51 -16.70
CA VAL A 150 2.90 13.39 -17.83
C VAL A 150 1.59 12.96 -18.52
N GLY A 151 1.11 11.73 -18.27
CA GLY A 151 -0.17 11.20 -18.74
C GLY A 151 -0.89 10.30 -17.72
N ASP A 152 -1.84 9.50 -18.21
CA ASP A 152 -2.68 8.62 -17.40
C ASP A 152 -1.90 7.47 -16.73
N LEU A 153 -2.28 7.11 -15.50
CA LEU A 153 -1.63 6.02 -14.77
C LEU A 153 -2.10 4.66 -15.27
N ALA A 154 -1.17 3.82 -15.71
CA ALA A 154 -1.45 2.45 -16.12
C ALA A 154 -1.75 1.55 -14.91
N LEU A 155 -3.02 1.20 -14.71
CA LEU A 155 -3.47 0.17 -13.78
C LEU A 155 -3.36 -1.19 -14.47
N SER A 156 -2.21 -1.83 -14.30
CA SER A 156 -1.90 -3.14 -14.87
C SER A 156 -2.46 -4.30 -14.06
N LEU A 157 -2.44 -5.50 -14.65
CA LEU A 157 -2.77 -6.77 -13.97
C LEU A 157 -4.23 -6.90 -13.56
N GLN A 158 -5.15 -6.20 -14.24
CA GLN A 158 -6.59 -6.36 -13.99
C GLN A 158 -7.10 -7.70 -14.52
N PRO A 159 -7.96 -8.41 -13.78
CA PRO A 159 -8.40 -9.75 -14.14
C PRO A 159 -9.37 -9.73 -15.33
N VAL A 160 -9.09 -10.50 -16.38
CA VAL A 160 -10.05 -10.66 -17.51
C VAL A 160 -11.32 -11.40 -17.06
N ARG A 161 -11.15 -12.51 -16.32
CA ARG A 161 -12.26 -13.17 -15.62
C ARG A 161 -12.32 -12.71 -14.16
N SER A 162 -13.40 -12.00 -13.85
CA SER A 162 -13.79 -11.68 -12.48
C SER A 162 -14.23 -12.93 -11.73
N THR A 163 -13.89 -12.95 -10.45
CA THR A 163 -14.26 -13.95 -9.46
C THR A 163 -14.38 -13.23 -8.13
N ARG A 164 -15.17 -13.74 -7.19
CA ARG A 164 -15.31 -13.11 -5.86
C ARG A 164 -13.95 -12.81 -5.20
N PHE A 165 -12.98 -13.71 -5.40
CA PHE A 165 -11.62 -13.53 -4.90
C PHE A 165 -10.88 -12.38 -5.61
N THR A 166 -10.77 -12.41 -6.93
CA THR A 166 -10.08 -11.35 -7.68
C THR A 166 -10.75 -9.99 -7.50
N ASP A 167 -12.07 -9.95 -7.34
CA ASP A 167 -12.82 -8.72 -7.11
C ASP A 167 -12.52 -8.15 -5.71
N ALA A 168 -12.37 -9.01 -4.70
CA ALA A 168 -11.95 -8.59 -3.38
C ALA A 168 -10.51 -8.02 -3.40
N VAL A 169 -9.58 -8.69 -4.09
CA VAL A 169 -8.20 -8.23 -4.25
C VAL A 169 -8.15 -6.91 -5.03
N MET A 170 -8.96 -6.76 -6.09
CA MET A 170 -9.04 -5.52 -6.86
C MET A 170 -9.55 -4.33 -6.04
N ARG A 171 -10.42 -4.53 -5.05
CA ARG A 171 -10.84 -3.43 -4.15
C ARG A 171 -9.65 -2.89 -3.36
N PHE A 172 -8.77 -3.78 -2.89
CA PHE A 172 -7.55 -3.40 -2.20
C PHE A 172 -6.53 -2.76 -3.13
N TYR A 173 -6.39 -3.28 -4.36
CA TYR A 173 -5.57 -2.68 -5.40
C TYR A 173 -6.01 -1.24 -5.67
N ILE A 174 -7.30 -1.03 -5.93
CA ILE A 174 -7.87 0.30 -6.18
C ILE A 174 -7.66 1.21 -4.97
N ALA A 175 -7.89 0.72 -3.75
CA ALA A 175 -7.68 1.49 -2.53
C ALA A 175 -6.22 1.95 -2.36
N GLY A 176 -5.25 1.09 -2.72
CA GLY A 176 -3.83 1.41 -2.70
C GLY A 176 -3.47 2.52 -3.69
N TRP A 177 -4.00 2.46 -4.91
CA TRP A 177 -3.64 3.39 -5.99
C TRP A 177 -4.40 4.71 -6.01
N SER A 178 -5.59 4.80 -5.42
CA SER A 178 -6.42 6.01 -5.44
C SER A 178 -6.23 6.92 -4.21
N LEU A 179 -6.31 8.25 -4.40
CA LEU A 179 -6.43 9.21 -3.30
C LEU A 179 -7.87 9.31 -2.81
N ASP A 180 -8.21 8.55 -1.77
CA ASP A 180 -9.51 8.66 -1.10
C ASP A 180 -9.37 9.46 0.20
N GLY A 181 -9.93 10.67 0.24
CA GLY A 181 -9.82 11.58 1.39
C GLY A 181 -10.26 10.97 2.73
N PRO A 182 -11.42 10.30 2.82
CA PRO A 182 -11.84 9.56 4.02
C PRO A 182 -10.83 8.50 4.48
N MET A 183 -10.35 7.65 3.57
CA MET A 183 -9.34 6.64 3.90
C MET A 183 -8.03 7.28 4.35
N PHE A 184 -7.57 8.30 3.62
CA PHE A 184 -6.37 9.04 3.93
C PHE A 184 -6.41 9.61 5.36
N LYS A 185 -7.50 10.29 5.72
CA LYS A 185 -7.70 10.82 7.09
C LYS A 185 -7.76 9.70 8.13
N ALA A 186 -8.40 8.58 7.80
CA ALA A 186 -8.51 7.43 8.69
C ALA A 186 -7.16 6.78 9.03
N MET A 187 -6.15 6.95 8.17
CA MET A 187 -4.80 6.40 8.35
C MET A 187 -3.84 7.35 9.08
N LEU A 188 -4.20 8.62 9.30
CA LEU A 188 -3.36 9.56 10.07
C LEU A 188 -3.09 9.09 11.51
N PRO A 189 -4.06 8.54 12.28
CA PRO A 189 -3.79 8.11 13.64
C PRO A 189 -2.74 7.00 13.73
N VAL A 190 -2.70 6.02 12.81
CA VAL A 190 -1.64 4.99 12.83
C VAL A 190 -0.28 5.56 12.47
N GLY A 191 -0.23 6.59 11.64
CA GLY A 191 1.01 7.35 11.40
C GLY A 191 1.51 8.05 12.66
N ALA A 192 0.61 8.69 13.43
CA ALA A 192 0.97 9.28 14.71
C ALA A 192 1.39 8.20 15.73
N ALA A 193 0.70 7.06 15.76
CA ALA A 193 1.05 5.91 16.59
C ALA A 193 2.49 5.45 16.37
N TRP A 194 2.95 5.46 15.10
CA TRP A 194 4.34 5.12 14.76
C TRP A 194 5.36 6.01 15.49
N SER A 195 5.12 7.32 15.61
CA SER A 195 6.01 8.22 16.37
C SER A 195 6.04 7.88 17.86
N PHE A 196 4.92 7.44 18.44
CA PHE A 196 4.86 6.97 19.84
C PHE A 196 5.56 5.63 20.05
N LEU A 197 5.83 4.84 19.00
CA LEU A 197 6.61 3.62 19.13
C LEU A 197 8.11 3.89 19.29
N VAL A 198 8.61 5.07 18.90
CA VAL A 198 10.04 5.42 19.05
C VAL A 198 10.52 5.28 20.50
N PRO A 199 9.93 5.97 21.51
CA PRO A 199 10.36 5.78 22.90
C PRO A 199 10.14 4.36 23.40
N VAL A 200 9.18 3.60 22.84
CA VAL A 200 8.91 2.21 23.22
C VAL A 200 10.05 1.29 22.81
N VAL A 201 10.56 1.42 21.58
CA VAL A 201 11.58 0.50 21.03
C VAL A 201 13.01 0.94 21.37
N VAL A 202 13.26 2.24 21.48
CA VAL A 202 14.60 2.77 21.75
C VAL A 202 14.94 2.58 23.23
N PRO A 203 16.03 1.86 23.57
CA PRO A 203 16.46 1.71 24.96
C PRO A 203 16.94 3.06 25.52
N GLY A 204 16.82 3.25 26.84
CA GLY A 204 17.27 4.48 27.53
C GLY A 204 16.15 5.44 27.92
N PHE A 205 14.94 5.29 27.36
CA PHE A 205 13.77 6.03 27.83
C PHE A 205 13.23 5.49 29.17
N ASP A 206 12.68 6.39 29.98
CA ASP A 206 12.02 6.07 31.24
C ASP A 206 10.93 4.98 31.07
N PRO A 207 10.89 3.92 31.90
CA PRO A 207 9.90 2.86 31.77
C PRO A 207 8.44 3.34 31.81
N THR A 208 8.13 4.37 32.61
CA THR A 208 6.77 4.91 32.69
C THR A 208 6.38 5.56 31.36
N LEU A 209 7.27 6.35 30.78
CA LEU A 209 7.07 6.95 29.47
C LEU A 209 6.85 5.88 28.39
N ARG A 210 7.63 4.79 28.40
CA ARG A 210 7.47 3.67 27.45
C ARG A 210 6.08 3.06 27.52
N VAL A 211 5.58 2.80 28.74
CA VAL A 211 4.25 2.22 28.94
C VAL A 211 3.16 3.19 28.47
N VAL A 212 3.27 4.48 28.80
CA VAL A 212 2.30 5.51 28.37
C VAL A 212 2.28 5.62 26.84
N CYS A 213 3.44 5.74 26.20
CA CYS A 213 3.56 5.83 24.75
C CYS A 213 3.03 4.57 24.04
N LEU A 214 3.29 3.38 24.59
CA LEU A 214 2.72 2.14 24.07
C LEU A 214 1.19 2.14 24.14
N GLY A 215 0.62 2.54 25.28
CA GLY A 215 -0.83 2.66 25.45
C GLY A 215 -1.45 3.59 24.41
N VAL A 216 -0.86 4.77 24.19
CA VAL A 216 -1.30 5.74 23.18
C VAL A 216 -1.17 5.15 21.77
N ALA A 217 -0.05 4.52 21.43
CA ALA A 217 0.17 3.91 20.12
C ALA A 217 -0.88 2.82 19.82
N VAL A 218 -1.20 1.96 20.79
CA VAL A 218 -2.24 0.94 20.66
C VAL A 218 -3.61 1.56 20.39
N VAL A 219 -4.02 2.56 21.18
CA VAL A 219 -5.31 3.24 21.01
C VAL A 219 -5.40 3.88 19.63
N LEU A 220 -4.38 4.63 19.21
CA LEU A 220 -4.36 5.29 17.90
C LEU A 220 -4.40 4.29 16.74
N THR A 221 -3.72 3.14 16.88
CA THR A 221 -3.75 2.06 15.89
C THR A 221 -5.16 1.46 15.77
N LEU A 222 -5.82 1.18 16.90
CA LEU A 222 -7.19 0.67 16.92
C LEU A 222 -8.19 1.68 16.34
N VAL A 223 -8.05 2.96 16.67
CA VAL A 223 -8.87 4.04 16.09
C VAL A 223 -8.69 4.08 14.58
N SER A 224 -7.44 4.04 14.10
CA SER A 224 -7.15 4.03 12.67
C SER A 224 -7.72 2.80 11.96
N LEU A 225 -7.62 1.62 12.58
CA LEU A 225 -8.21 0.38 12.06
C LEU A 225 -9.73 0.50 11.91
N VAL A 226 -10.42 0.97 12.96
CA VAL A 226 -11.89 1.14 12.93
C VAL A 226 -12.31 2.15 11.87
N LEU A 227 -11.66 3.32 11.83
CA LEU A 227 -11.95 4.36 10.83
C LEU A 227 -11.65 3.87 9.42
N GLY A 228 -10.54 3.16 9.23
CA GLY A 228 -10.12 2.59 7.95
C GLY A 228 -11.10 1.54 7.45
N VAL A 229 -11.52 0.60 8.30
CA VAL A 229 -12.54 -0.40 7.97
C VAL A 229 -13.86 0.29 7.59
N ARG A 230 -14.28 1.33 8.31
CA ARG A 230 -15.49 2.09 7.97
C ARG A 230 -15.36 2.82 6.64
N ALA A 231 -14.24 3.49 6.38
CA ALA A 231 -13.98 4.15 5.10
C ALA A 231 -13.94 3.16 3.94
N PHE A 232 -13.24 2.03 4.12
CA PHE A 232 -13.17 0.96 3.11
C PHE A 232 -14.56 0.38 2.79
N ARG A 233 -15.35 0.10 3.82
CA ARG A 233 -16.71 -0.42 3.66
C ARG A 233 -17.62 0.61 3.01
N GLY A 234 -17.57 1.86 3.44
CA GLY A 234 -18.35 2.94 2.83
C GLY A 234 -18.05 3.12 1.35
N ARG A 235 -16.82 2.86 0.92
CA ARG A 235 -16.41 2.95 -0.47
C ARG A 235 -16.81 1.75 -1.33
N PHE A 236 -16.62 0.52 -0.83
CA PHE A 236 -16.76 -0.70 -1.65
C PHE A 236 -17.97 -1.57 -1.32
N PHE A 237 -18.71 -1.24 -0.26
CA PHE A 237 -19.91 -1.95 0.19
C PHE A 237 -20.99 -0.95 0.67
N PRO A 238 -21.38 0.05 -0.15
CA PRO A 238 -22.51 0.90 0.19
C PRO A 238 -23.79 0.04 0.26
N ALA A 239 -24.61 0.33 1.27
CA ALA A 239 -25.91 -0.30 1.46
C ALA A 239 -26.92 0.11 0.37
#